data_AF-A0A661TKF0-F1
#
_entry.id   AF-A0A661TKF0-F1
#
_cell.length_a   1.000
_cell.length_b   1.000
_cell.length_c   1.000
_cell.angle_alpha   90.00
_cell.angle_beta   90.00
_cell.angle_gamma   90.00
#
_symmetry.space_group_name_H-M   'P 1'
#
loop_
_entity.id
_entity.type
_entity.pdbx_description
1 polymer ?
#
loop_
_entity_poly.entity_id
_entity_poly.type
_entity_poly.pdbx_seq_one_letter_code
_entity_poly.pdbx_strand_id
1 'polypeptide(L)'
;MATKSHKYYLDVGRATDLKNRRERRIYRALEILPGSLVWFTLIGMILFSWLFPAFTAYFIIIFCVYWVLRTTHFAVHLIAAYRKMKNNLEEDWQEKLSLLPATDWRKIYHLVIFPTYKENLPVLRGSFKALARAKYPKERIIVVLGMEERAGEEARKIAKEIKREFGDKFFKLLITVHPEGIEGEIAGKGSNECWAGKEAKEKIIDPLKIPYQNVIVSCFDADTQVFPQYFSCLTYYYLTSPNALRSSFQPIPLYFNNILEAPFFSRVVSSSNVFWQMMQQQRPEKVTTYSSHSMPFQALVDMNFWQPNVVSEDAGAFWKAFLFYDGDYQIIPIHYPLSMDSCVAKNTFRTAVNQYKQQRRWAWGSEGIPYLLFGFWKNKKIPFYKKFRYAFLLLESFWAWGTNALLLLCLGWLPLLLGGSEFNSTLLSYNLPQATSNLLTFALIGLLACVVVSTLLLRWSPFPISRRKTMLMVSQWVFLPFSLIIFGAIPAIEAQTRLMLGKYMGFFPTEKFRKKP
;
A
#
# COMPACT_ATOMS: atom_id res chain seq x y z
N MET A 1 -29.56 -16.90 -2.79
CA MET A 1 -28.60 -15.93 -3.38
C MET A 1 -28.55 -16.17 -4.87
N ALA A 2 -29.03 -15.22 -5.68
CA ALA A 2 -28.90 -15.31 -7.13
C ALA A 2 -27.40 -15.31 -7.48
N THR A 3 -26.93 -16.38 -8.08
CA THR A 3 -25.57 -16.53 -8.60
C THR A 3 -25.35 -15.46 -9.67
N LYS A 4 -24.80 -14.29 -9.28
CA LYS A 4 -24.25 -13.34 -10.25
C LYS A 4 -23.37 -14.13 -11.20
N SER A 5 -23.66 -14.10 -12.51
CA SER A 5 -22.91 -14.86 -13.52
C SER A 5 -21.42 -14.72 -13.26
N HIS A 6 -20.70 -15.83 -13.13
CA HIS A 6 -19.30 -15.81 -12.73
C HIS A 6 -18.49 -14.90 -13.66
N LYS A 7 -18.07 -13.74 -13.14
CA LYS A 7 -17.31 -12.72 -13.87
C LYS A 7 -15.86 -13.20 -14.02
N TYR A 8 -15.59 -14.09 -14.97
CA TYR A 8 -14.29 -14.74 -15.16
C TYR A 8 -13.09 -13.77 -15.22
N TYR A 9 -13.31 -12.54 -15.71
CA TYR A 9 -12.25 -11.52 -15.83
C TYR A 9 -11.76 -11.00 -14.47
N LEU A 10 -12.44 -11.31 -13.36
CA LEU A 10 -12.03 -10.95 -12.01
C LEU A 10 -10.86 -11.79 -11.47
N ASP A 11 -10.52 -12.90 -12.12
CA ASP A 11 -9.47 -13.81 -11.67
C ASP A 11 -8.27 -13.84 -12.64
N VAL A 12 -8.19 -12.86 -13.55
CA VAL A 12 -7.10 -12.72 -14.53
C VAL A 12 -5.93 -11.96 -13.91
N GLY A 13 -4.77 -12.61 -13.77
CA GLY A 13 -3.54 -11.99 -13.29
C GLY A 13 -2.58 -11.54 -14.41
N ARG A 14 -2.64 -12.20 -15.56
CA ARG A 14 -1.76 -11.92 -16.72
C ARG A 14 -2.40 -12.29 -18.05
N ALA A 15 -1.85 -11.77 -19.14
CA ALA A 15 -2.37 -12.02 -20.48
C ALA A 15 -2.49 -13.52 -20.83
N THR A 16 -1.59 -14.38 -20.34
CA THR A 16 -1.61 -15.83 -20.62
C THR A 16 -2.77 -16.57 -19.98
N ASP A 17 -3.42 -15.99 -18.97
CA ASP A 17 -4.58 -16.61 -18.31
C ASP A 17 -5.84 -16.54 -19.20
N LEU A 18 -5.84 -15.67 -20.22
CA LEU A 18 -6.95 -15.48 -21.15
C LEU A 18 -6.90 -16.49 -22.30
N LYS A 19 -7.93 -17.35 -22.38
CA LYS A 19 -8.10 -18.34 -23.45
C LYS A 19 -8.35 -17.70 -24.83
N ASN A 20 -9.10 -16.59 -24.86
CA ASN A 20 -9.44 -15.91 -26.11
C ASN A 20 -8.24 -15.11 -26.65
N ARG A 21 -7.83 -15.40 -27.90
CA ARG A 21 -6.66 -14.76 -28.54
C ARG A 21 -6.78 -13.23 -28.66
N ARG A 22 -7.97 -12.71 -28.95
CA ARG A 22 -8.21 -11.26 -29.06
C ARG A 22 -8.08 -10.59 -27.70
N GLU A 23 -8.67 -11.18 -26.67
CA GLU A 23 -8.60 -10.67 -25.30
C GLU A 23 -7.17 -10.66 -24.78
N ARG A 24 -6.43 -11.74 -25.03
CA ARG A 24 -5.01 -11.85 -24.69
C ARG A 24 -4.16 -10.76 -25.34
N ARG A 25 -4.39 -10.46 -26.63
CA ARG A 25 -3.68 -9.36 -27.33
C ARG A 25 -4.00 -7.99 -26.72
N ILE A 26 -5.27 -7.75 -26.37
CA ILE A 26 -5.70 -6.51 -25.72
C ILE A 26 -5.04 -6.38 -24.35
N TYR A 27 -5.10 -7.43 -23.52
CA TYR A 27 -4.48 -7.41 -22.19
C TYR A 27 -2.97 -7.18 -22.27
N ARG A 28 -2.29 -7.83 -23.22
CA ARG A 28 -0.85 -7.63 -23.47
C ARG A 28 -0.51 -6.19 -23.88
N ALA A 29 -1.34 -5.56 -24.71
CA ALA A 29 -1.18 -4.15 -25.05
C ALA A 29 -1.33 -3.23 -23.83
N LEU A 30 -2.26 -3.56 -22.93
CA LEU A 30 -2.44 -2.83 -21.67
C LEU A 30 -1.27 -3.05 -20.69
N GLU A 31 -0.62 -4.21 -20.69
CA GLU A 31 0.60 -4.48 -19.91
C GLU A 31 1.82 -3.69 -20.43
N ILE A 32 1.85 -3.36 -21.73
CA ILE A 32 2.91 -2.53 -22.36
C ILE A 32 2.76 -1.06 -21.96
N LEU A 33 1.52 -0.59 -21.80
CA LEU A 33 1.18 0.81 -21.57
C LEU A 33 2.02 1.51 -20.48
N PRO A 34 2.09 1.05 -19.21
CA PRO A 34 2.81 1.78 -18.16
C PRO A 34 4.31 1.98 -18.49
N GLY A 35 5.00 0.90 -18.86
CA GLY A 35 6.43 0.97 -19.21
C GLY A 35 6.68 1.83 -20.44
N SER A 36 5.82 1.74 -21.46
CA SER A 36 5.95 2.55 -22.68
C SER A 36 5.82 4.05 -22.40
N LEU A 37 4.90 4.45 -21.51
CA LEU A 37 4.72 5.86 -21.12
C LEU A 37 5.94 6.40 -20.37
N VAL A 38 6.52 5.61 -19.46
CA VAL A 38 7.74 5.97 -18.73
C VAL A 38 8.90 6.18 -19.70
N TRP A 39 9.19 5.19 -20.56
CA TRP A 39 10.30 5.29 -21.51
C TRP A 39 10.09 6.39 -22.55
N PHE A 40 8.87 6.56 -23.05
CA PHE A 40 8.52 7.65 -23.94
C PHE A 40 8.82 9.01 -23.30
N THR A 41 8.51 9.19 -22.02
CA THR A 41 8.79 10.43 -21.29
C THR A 41 10.29 10.65 -21.09
N LEU A 42 11.03 9.62 -20.67
CA LEU A 42 12.47 9.73 -20.39
C LEU A 42 13.30 9.96 -21.67
N ILE A 43 13.00 9.22 -22.74
CA ILE A 43 13.65 9.39 -24.05
C ILE A 43 13.21 10.72 -24.67
N GLY A 44 11.90 11.01 -24.62
CA GLY A 44 11.33 12.24 -25.12
C GLY A 44 11.97 13.47 -24.48
N MET A 45 12.19 13.46 -23.16
CA MET A 45 12.88 14.55 -22.47
C MET A 45 14.24 14.88 -23.09
N ILE A 46 15.05 13.88 -23.42
CA ILE A 46 16.38 14.08 -24.02
C ILE A 46 16.23 14.61 -25.45
N LEU A 47 15.37 13.98 -26.25
CA LEU A 47 15.16 14.35 -27.65
C LEU A 47 14.57 15.75 -27.80
N PHE A 48 13.56 16.11 -26.99
CA PHE A 48 12.96 17.43 -27.00
C PHE A 48 13.94 18.50 -26.47
N SER A 49 14.79 18.17 -25.49
CA SER A 49 15.83 19.11 -25.02
C SER A 49 16.84 19.43 -26.12
N TRP A 50 17.11 18.48 -27.02
CA TRP A 50 18.03 18.65 -28.14
C TRP A 50 17.37 19.35 -29.34
N LEU A 51 16.20 18.87 -29.77
CA LEU A 51 15.52 19.34 -30.99
C LEU A 51 14.70 20.62 -30.77
N PHE A 52 14.14 20.80 -29.57
CA PHE A 52 13.22 21.90 -29.23
C PHE A 52 13.53 22.46 -27.82
N PRO A 53 14.74 23.01 -27.59
CA PRO A 53 15.21 23.41 -26.26
C PRO A 53 14.34 24.51 -25.62
N ALA A 54 13.84 25.47 -26.41
CA ALA A 54 12.97 26.53 -25.92
C ALA A 54 11.61 25.98 -25.43
N PHE A 55 10.97 25.11 -26.21
CA PHE A 55 9.72 24.45 -25.80
C PHE A 55 9.93 23.63 -24.52
N THR A 56 11.05 22.89 -24.46
CA THR A 56 11.40 22.10 -23.29
C THR A 56 11.58 23.00 -22.07
N ALA A 57 12.29 24.12 -22.18
CA ALA A 57 12.45 25.08 -21.09
C ALA A 57 11.10 25.59 -20.55
N TYR A 58 10.15 25.95 -21.41
CA TYR A 58 8.80 26.33 -20.98
C TYR A 58 8.05 25.19 -20.28
N PHE A 59 8.12 23.97 -20.84
CA PHE A 59 7.53 22.79 -20.21
C PHE A 59 8.10 22.56 -18.80
N ILE A 60 9.41 22.75 -18.61
CA ILE A 60 10.08 22.57 -17.32
C ILE A 60 9.57 23.58 -16.30
N ILE A 61 9.45 24.85 -16.68
CA ILE A 61 8.93 25.88 -15.79
C ILE A 61 7.49 25.53 -15.38
N ILE A 62 6.63 25.15 -16.33
CA ILE A 62 5.25 24.73 -16.06
C ILE A 62 5.23 23.49 -15.14
N PHE A 63 6.09 22.50 -15.39
CA PHE A 63 6.19 21.30 -14.59
C PHE A 63 6.66 21.61 -13.15
N CYS A 64 7.62 22.51 -12.99
CA CYS A 64 8.07 22.99 -11.67
C CYS A 64 6.94 23.74 -10.93
N VAL A 65 6.16 24.58 -11.61
CA VAL A 65 4.98 25.23 -11.02
C VAL A 65 3.95 24.19 -10.58
N TYR A 66 3.64 23.22 -11.44
CA TYR A 66 2.78 22.09 -11.11
C TYR A 66 3.30 21.33 -9.88
N TRP A 67 4.61 21.10 -9.80
CA TRP A 67 5.23 20.42 -8.67
C TRP A 67 5.11 21.22 -7.37
N VAL A 68 5.29 22.54 -7.40
CA VAL A 68 5.05 23.42 -6.24
C VAL A 68 3.59 23.33 -5.78
N LEU A 69 2.64 23.39 -6.71
CA LEU A 69 1.22 23.23 -6.36
C LEU A 69 0.92 21.84 -5.77
N ARG A 70 1.49 20.78 -6.34
CA ARG A 70 1.32 19.40 -5.88
C ARG A 70 1.91 19.19 -4.48
N THR A 71 3.10 19.73 -4.21
CA THR A 71 3.78 19.61 -2.91
C THR A 71 3.08 20.43 -1.83
N THR A 72 2.61 21.64 -2.13
CA THR A 72 1.78 22.44 -1.22
C THR A 72 0.47 21.73 -0.90
N HIS A 73 -0.24 21.23 -1.92
CA HIS A 73 -1.46 20.45 -1.73
C HIS A 73 -1.20 19.21 -0.85
N PHE A 74 -0.10 18.50 -1.09
CA PHE A 74 0.31 17.36 -0.29
C PHE A 74 0.53 17.74 1.18
N ALA A 75 1.26 18.82 1.44
CA ALA A 75 1.55 19.31 2.80
C ALA A 75 0.27 19.65 3.58
N VAL A 76 -0.69 20.35 2.95
CA VAL A 76 -1.97 20.70 3.57
C VAL A 76 -2.75 19.44 3.98
N HIS A 77 -2.86 18.46 3.09
CA HIS A 77 -3.57 17.21 3.37
C HIS A 77 -2.85 16.35 4.40
N LEU A 78 -1.52 16.34 4.39
CA LEU A 78 -0.72 15.64 5.39
C LEU A 78 -0.96 16.20 6.80
N ILE A 79 -0.95 17.53 6.95
CA ILE A 79 -1.24 18.20 8.23
C ILE A 79 -2.68 17.90 8.68
N ALA A 80 -3.65 17.97 7.77
CA ALA A 80 -5.04 17.64 8.07
C ALA A 80 -5.20 16.18 8.53
N ALA A 81 -4.56 15.22 7.84
CA ALA A 81 -4.56 13.82 8.21
C ALA A 81 -3.92 13.56 9.57
N TYR A 82 -2.80 14.25 9.85
CA TYR A 82 -2.15 14.19 11.15
C TYR A 82 -3.08 14.65 12.27
N ARG A 83 -3.79 15.77 12.08
CA ARG A 83 -4.75 16.28 13.06
C ARG A 83 -5.89 15.30 13.30
N LYS A 84 -6.48 14.74 12.24
CA LYS A 84 -7.53 13.70 12.38
C LYS A 84 -7.02 12.46 13.11
N MET A 85 -5.81 11.99 12.77
CA MET A 85 -5.20 10.85 13.45
C MET A 85 -4.95 11.11 14.93
N LYS A 86 -4.44 12.30 15.26
CA LYS A 86 -4.25 12.72 16.65
C LYS A 86 -5.57 12.68 17.41
N ASN A 87 -6.62 13.31 16.88
CA ASN A 87 -7.92 13.36 17.53
C ASN A 87 -8.48 11.94 17.73
N ASN A 88 -8.37 11.08 16.71
CA ASN A 88 -8.82 9.69 16.80
C ASN A 88 -8.02 8.85 17.80
N LEU A 89 -6.76 9.16 18.08
CA LEU A 89 -5.97 8.48 19.11
C LEU A 89 -6.32 8.93 20.54
N GLU A 90 -6.78 10.17 20.69
CA GLU A 90 -7.19 10.77 21.97
C GLU A 90 -8.65 10.43 22.33
N GLU A 91 -9.43 9.93 21.38
CA GLU A 91 -10.82 9.52 21.53
C GLU A 91 -10.99 8.17 22.27
N ASP A 92 -12.04 8.04 23.10
CA ASP A 92 -12.51 6.76 23.63
C ASP A 92 -13.53 6.11 22.67
N TRP A 93 -13.05 5.16 21.88
CA TRP A 93 -13.87 4.44 20.92
C TRP A 93 -14.78 3.41 21.57
N GLN A 94 -14.48 2.92 22.77
CA GLN A 94 -15.38 2.01 23.48
C GLN A 94 -16.61 2.76 23.99
N GLU A 95 -16.41 3.98 24.51
CA GLU A 95 -17.49 4.88 24.89
C GLU A 95 -18.33 5.29 23.66
N LYS A 96 -17.70 5.68 22.55
CA LYS A 96 -18.45 5.98 21.31
C LYS A 96 -19.28 4.81 20.81
N LEU A 97 -18.79 3.58 20.95
CA LEU A 97 -19.55 2.38 20.60
C LEU A 97 -20.74 2.14 21.53
N SER A 98 -20.57 2.35 22.85
CA SER A 98 -21.64 2.12 23.83
C SER A 98 -22.81 3.10 23.67
N LEU A 99 -22.54 4.30 23.13
CA LEU A 99 -23.54 5.33 22.87
C LEU A 99 -24.35 5.12 21.57
N LEU A 100 -24.04 4.10 20.75
CA LEU A 100 -24.79 3.86 19.51
C LEU A 100 -26.21 3.34 19.81
N PRO A 101 -27.28 4.07 19.43
CA PRO A 101 -28.64 3.87 19.95
C PRO A 101 -29.39 2.65 19.43
N ALA A 102 -28.88 1.96 18.39
CA ALA A 102 -29.65 0.94 17.66
C ALA A 102 -28.86 -0.30 17.24
N THR A 103 -27.57 -0.40 17.59
CA THR A 103 -26.74 -1.53 17.14
C THR A 103 -26.01 -2.18 18.31
N ASP A 104 -26.27 -3.46 18.53
CA ASP A 104 -25.45 -4.27 19.42
C ASP A 104 -24.10 -4.57 18.76
N TRP A 105 -23.15 -3.65 18.92
CA TRP A 105 -21.80 -3.77 18.40
C TRP A 105 -21.06 -5.01 18.92
N ARG A 106 -21.54 -5.64 20.00
CA ARG A 106 -20.99 -6.89 20.55
C ARG A 106 -21.30 -8.11 19.70
N LYS A 107 -22.19 -8.00 18.71
CA LYS A 107 -22.44 -9.05 17.72
C LYS A 107 -21.33 -9.14 16.66
N ILE A 108 -20.50 -8.11 16.54
CA ILE A 108 -19.45 -8.04 15.54
C ILE A 108 -18.26 -8.90 15.98
N TYR A 109 -17.79 -9.75 15.06
CA TYR A 109 -16.58 -10.52 15.18
C TYR A 109 -15.48 -9.89 14.32
N HIS A 110 -14.26 -9.88 14.84
CA HIS A 110 -13.06 -9.55 14.06
C HIS A 110 -12.33 -10.84 13.68
N LEU A 111 -12.28 -11.14 12.39
CA LEU A 111 -11.43 -12.18 11.83
C LEU A 111 -10.08 -11.56 11.46
N VAL A 112 -9.04 -11.86 12.21
CA VAL A 112 -7.68 -11.34 12.00
C VAL A 112 -6.84 -12.42 11.35
N ILE A 113 -6.40 -12.18 10.11
CA ILE A 113 -5.56 -13.10 9.34
C ILE A 113 -4.13 -12.56 9.31
N PHE A 114 -3.18 -13.37 9.77
CA PHE A 114 -1.74 -13.12 9.68
C PHE A 114 -1.10 -14.14 8.72
N PRO A 115 -1.00 -13.86 7.41
CA PRO A 115 -0.14 -14.62 6.51
C PRO A 115 1.33 -14.46 6.94
N THR A 116 2.02 -15.59 7.10
CA THR A 116 3.43 -15.68 7.50
C THR A 116 4.16 -16.68 6.60
N TYR A 117 5.44 -16.40 6.35
CA TYR A 117 6.36 -17.28 5.64
C TYR A 117 7.52 -17.70 6.54
N LYS A 118 8.49 -16.80 6.77
CA LYS A 118 9.72 -17.10 7.53
C LYS A 118 10.00 -16.06 8.62
N GLU A 119 8.95 -15.38 9.08
CA GLU A 119 9.05 -14.44 10.19
C GLU A 119 9.47 -15.17 11.47
N ASN A 120 10.30 -14.50 12.25
CA ASN A 120 10.80 -15.07 13.50
C ASN A 120 9.78 -14.91 14.63
N LEU A 121 10.00 -15.68 15.69
CA LEU A 121 9.13 -15.68 16.87
C LEU A 121 8.96 -14.29 17.53
N PRO A 122 10.01 -13.44 17.70
CA PRO A 122 9.84 -12.07 18.21
C PRO A 122 8.88 -11.19 17.38
N VAL A 123 8.87 -11.33 16.06
CA VAL A 123 7.96 -10.58 15.18
C VAL A 123 6.52 -10.99 15.47
N LEU A 124 6.20 -12.27 15.34
CA LEU A 124 4.85 -12.80 15.56
C LEU A 124 4.38 -12.57 17.00
N ARG A 125 5.23 -12.83 17.98
CA ARG A 125 4.90 -12.61 19.40
C ARG A 125 4.59 -11.13 19.68
N GLY A 126 5.24 -10.19 19.00
CA GLY A 126 4.92 -8.76 19.09
C GLY A 126 3.50 -8.46 18.62
N SER A 127 3.13 -8.98 17.44
CA SER A 127 1.79 -8.83 16.83
C SER A 127 0.70 -9.45 17.71
N PHE A 128 0.91 -10.67 18.22
CA PHE A 128 -0.04 -11.35 19.10
C PHE A 128 -0.16 -10.70 20.48
N LYS A 129 0.93 -10.15 21.04
CA LYS A 129 0.87 -9.32 22.27
C LYS A 129 0.05 -8.06 22.06
N ALA A 130 0.23 -7.37 20.94
CA ALA A 130 -0.58 -6.19 20.61
C ALA A 130 -2.06 -6.56 20.48
N LEU A 131 -2.37 -7.68 19.82
CA LEU A 131 -3.73 -8.19 19.70
C LEU A 131 -4.35 -8.54 21.05
N ALA A 132 -3.60 -9.19 21.94
CA ALA A 132 -4.06 -9.52 23.29
C ALA A 132 -4.33 -8.25 24.13
N ARG A 133 -3.58 -7.16 23.92
CA ARG A 133 -3.76 -5.88 24.62
C ARG A 133 -4.85 -4.99 24.04
N ALA A 134 -5.37 -5.30 22.85
CA ALA A 134 -6.42 -4.50 22.24
C ALA A 134 -7.67 -4.44 23.15
N LYS A 135 -8.28 -3.27 23.27
CA LYS A 135 -9.49 -3.01 24.06
C LYS A 135 -10.73 -3.38 23.25
N TYR A 136 -10.98 -4.68 23.10
CA TYR A 136 -12.17 -5.25 22.47
C TYR A 136 -12.43 -6.65 23.04
N PRO A 137 -13.70 -7.11 23.17
CA PRO A 137 -14.04 -8.44 23.67
C PRO A 137 -13.26 -9.55 22.96
N LYS A 138 -12.51 -10.36 23.72
CA LYS A 138 -11.61 -11.38 23.17
C LYS A 138 -12.35 -12.58 22.62
N GLU A 139 -13.49 -12.87 23.21
CA GLU A 139 -14.53 -13.80 22.75
C GLU A 139 -15.18 -13.38 21.42
N ARG A 140 -14.81 -12.21 20.87
CA ARG A 140 -15.21 -11.74 19.54
C ARG A 140 -14.06 -11.60 18.55
N ILE A 141 -12.86 -12.09 18.89
CA ILE A 141 -11.70 -12.08 17.99
C ILE A 141 -11.39 -13.51 17.56
N ILE A 142 -11.49 -13.77 16.25
CA ILE A 142 -11.04 -15.00 15.60
C ILE A 142 -9.68 -14.70 14.96
N VAL A 143 -8.68 -15.52 15.23
CA VAL A 143 -7.32 -15.32 14.72
C VAL A 143 -6.93 -16.49 13.84
N VAL A 144 -6.37 -16.19 12.66
CA VAL A 144 -5.84 -17.18 11.73
C VAL A 144 -4.37 -16.86 11.47
N LEU A 145 -3.48 -17.78 11.86
CA LEU A 145 -2.08 -17.74 11.49
C LEU A 145 -1.91 -18.60 10.23
N GLY A 146 -1.80 -17.95 9.08
CA GLY A 146 -1.68 -18.60 7.77
C GLY A 146 -0.23 -18.84 7.42
N MET A 147 0.20 -20.08 7.32
CA MET A 147 1.56 -20.45 6.94
C MET A 147 1.61 -20.91 5.49
N GLU A 148 2.78 -20.88 4.88
CA GLU A 148 3.03 -21.59 3.62
C GLU A 148 3.76 -22.92 3.88
N GLU A 149 3.42 -23.99 3.17
CA GLU A 149 4.07 -25.29 3.29
C GLU A 149 5.59 -25.21 3.06
N ARG A 150 5.99 -24.46 2.02
CA ARG A 150 7.39 -24.16 1.67
C ARG A 150 8.18 -23.39 2.74
N ALA A 151 7.55 -22.96 3.84
CA ALA A 151 8.25 -22.35 4.97
C ALA A 151 9.08 -23.36 5.77
N GLY A 152 8.69 -24.64 5.75
CA GLY A 152 9.38 -25.74 6.41
C GLY A 152 9.12 -25.87 7.92
N GLU A 153 9.83 -26.82 8.54
CA GLU A 153 9.61 -27.23 9.94
C GLU A 153 9.85 -26.13 10.98
N GLU A 154 10.82 -25.25 10.76
CA GLU A 154 11.10 -24.16 11.71
C GLU A 154 9.92 -23.20 11.85
N ALA A 155 9.24 -22.87 10.75
CA ALA A 155 8.03 -22.06 10.80
C ALA A 155 6.90 -22.80 11.54
N ARG A 156 6.78 -24.13 11.39
CA ARG A 156 5.78 -24.96 12.09
C ARG A 156 6.02 -24.97 13.59
N LYS A 157 7.29 -25.05 14.03
CA LYS A 157 7.67 -24.92 15.44
C LYS A 157 7.27 -23.56 16.00
N ILE A 158 7.56 -22.48 15.27
CA ILE A 158 7.18 -21.11 15.68
C ILE A 158 5.65 -20.96 15.79
N ALA A 159 4.89 -21.48 14.83
CA ALA A 159 3.43 -21.42 14.86
C ALA A 159 2.83 -22.21 16.04
N LYS A 160 3.38 -23.40 16.33
CA LYS A 160 3.00 -24.19 17.53
C LYS A 160 3.28 -23.42 18.82
N GLU A 161 4.42 -22.74 18.90
CA GLU A 161 4.79 -21.90 20.04
C GLU A 161 3.80 -20.74 20.24
N ILE A 162 3.46 -20.02 19.17
CA ILE A 162 2.44 -18.97 19.21
C ILE A 162 1.08 -19.52 19.65
N LYS A 163 0.67 -20.68 19.14
CA LYS A 163 -0.59 -21.31 19.56
C LYS A 163 -0.57 -21.71 21.03
N ARG A 164 0.55 -22.19 21.55
CA ARG A 164 0.73 -22.48 22.97
C ARG A 164 0.61 -21.22 23.83
N GLU A 165 1.20 -20.10 23.41
CA GLU A 165 1.21 -18.85 24.20
C GLU A 165 -0.12 -18.06 24.16
N PHE A 166 -0.88 -18.18 23.06
CA PHE A 166 -2.03 -17.31 22.79
C PHE A 166 -3.34 -18.05 22.45
N GLY A 167 -3.33 -19.38 22.36
CA GLY A 167 -4.49 -20.18 21.93
C GLY A 167 -5.75 -19.94 22.74
N ASP A 168 -5.62 -19.76 24.05
CA ASP A 168 -6.76 -19.60 24.97
C ASP A 168 -7.15 -18.12 25.21
N LYS A 169 -6.48 -17.17 24.54
CA LYS A 169 -6.70 -15.72 24.76
C LYS A 169 -7.75 -15.11 23.84
N PHE A 170 -8.16 -15.82 22.80
CA PHE A 170 -9.08 -15.35 21.77
C PHE A 170 -10.22 -16.34 21.60
N PHE A 171 -11.30 -15.95 20.94
CA PHE A 171 -12.44 -16.84 20.69
C PHE A 171 -12.02 -18.13 20.00
N LYS A 172 -11.19 -18.01 18.95
CA LYS A 172 -10.54 -19.12 18.25
C LYS A 172 -9.18 -18.67 17.71
N LEU A 173 -8.21 -19.58 17.73
CA LEU A 173 -6.93 -19.46 17.04
C LEU A 173 -6.73 -20.67 16.11
N LEU A 174 -6.75 -20.42 14.80
CA LEU A 174 -6.54 -21.42 13.76
C LEU A 174 -5.14 -21.25 13.16
N ILE A 175 -4.42 -22.36 12.99
CA ILE A 175 -3.23 -22.40 12.14
C ILE A 175 -3.66 -23.06 10.83
N THR A 176 -3.35 -22.41 9.70
CA THR A 176 -3.57 -22.96 8.36
C THR A 176 -2.24 -23.11 7.64
N VAL A 177 -2.18 -24.02 6.68
CA VAL A 177 -0.99 -24.25 5.85
C VAL A 177 -1.45 -24.24 4.40
N HIS A 178 -1.02 -23.23 3.65
CA HIS A 178 -1.21 -23.12 2.21
C HIS A 178 -0.28 -24.12 1.50
N PRO A 179 -0.83 -25.09 0.74
CA PRO A 179 -0.03 -26.12 0.04
C PRO A 179 0.90 -25.53 -1.03
N GLU A 180 2.04 -26.18 -1.26
CA GLU A 180 2.94 -25.82 -2.34
C GLU A 180 2.44 -26.36 -3.71
N GLY A 181 2.70 -25.60 -4.78
CA GLY A 181 2.51 -26.10 -6.15
C GLY A 181 1.08 -26.12 -6.67
N ILE A 182 0.15 -25.38 -6.05
CA ILE A 182 -1.21 -25.22 -6.58
C ILE A 182 -1.16 -24.54 -7.95
N GLU A 183 -1.66 -25.23 -8.98
CA GLU A 183 -1.67 -24.73 -10.35
C GLU A 183 -2.46 -23.42 -10.45
N GLY A 184 -1.85 -22.42 -11.09
CA GLY A 184 -2.44 -21.10 -11.27
C GLY A 184 -2.21 -20.12 -10.13
N GLU A 185 -1.69 -20.55 -8.98
CA GLU A 185 -1.38 -19.65 -7.85
C GLU A 185 0.06 -19.15 -7.86
N ILE A 186 0.27 -17.94 -7.36
CA ILE A 186 1.60 -17.38 -7.08
C ILE A 186 1.83 -17.51 -5.58
N ALA A 187 2.79 -18.34 -5.19
CA ALA A 187 3.13 -18.53 -3.79
C ALA A 187 3.57 -17.21 -3.14
N GLY A 188 2.83 -16.74 -2.14
CA GLY A 188 3.08 -15.50 -1.41
C GLY A 188 1.92 -15.13 -0.50
N LYS A 189 1.86 -13.85 -0.11
CA LYS A 189 0.85 -13.34 0.81
C LYS A 189 -0.58 -13.56 0.29
N GLY A 190 -0.87 -13.19 -0.96
CA GLY A 190 -2.20 -13.30 -1.57
C GLY A 190 -2.77 -14.73 -1.65
N SER A 191 -1.96 -15.73 -2.01
CA SER A 191 -2.40 -17.13 -2.03
C SER A 191 -2.67 -17.66 -0.62
N ASN A 192 -1.77 -17.35 0.31
CA ASN A 192 -1.87 -17.77 1.71
C ASN A 192 -3.08 -17.14 2.43
N GLU A 193 -3.32 -15.84 2.29
CA GLU A 193 -4.49 -15.19 2.90
C GLU A 193 -5.82 -15.68 2.30
N CYS A 194 -5.84 -15.99 0.99
CA CYS A 194 -7.00 -16.58 0.33
C CYS A 194 -7.31 -17.98 0.90
N TRP A 195 -6.29 -18.83 1.04
CA TRP A 195 -6.41 -20.14 1.67
C TRP A 195 -6.88 -20.02 3.13
N ALA A 196 -6.23 -19.18 3.92
CA ALA A 196 -6.56 -18.94 5.32
C ALA A 196 -7.99 -18.42 5.51
N GLY A 197 -8.47 -17.54 4.63
CA GLY A 197 -9.84 -17.03 4.65
C GLY A 197 -10.88 -18.12 4.36
N LYS A 198 -10.63 -18.98 3.37
CA LYS A 198 -11.50 -20.13 3.04
C LYS A 198 -11.54 -21.14 4.19
N GLU A 199 -10.39 -21.46 4.76
CA GLU A 199 -10.30 -22.34 5.93
C GLU A 199 -11.03 -21.80 7.15
N ALA A 200 -10.94 -20.48 7.40
CA ALA A 200 -11.69 -19.83 8.48
C ALA A 200 -13.20 -19.92 8.25
N LYS A 201 -13.65 -19.79 7.00
CA LYS A 201 -15.04 -19.98 6.60
C LYS A 201 -15.52 -21.39 6.96
N GLU A 202 -14.82 -22.39 6.44
CA GLU A 202 -15.24 -23.80 6.52
C GLU A 202 -15.12 -24.38 7.93
N LYS A 203 -14.08 -24.00 8.68
CA LYS A 203 -13.77 -24.62 9.98
C LYS A 203 -14.35 -23.87 11.18
N ILE A 204 -14.69 -22.59 11.04
CA ILE A 204 -15.13 -21.75 12.16
C ILE A 204 -16.46 -21.06 11.86
N ILE A 205 -16.52 -20.25 10.82
CA ILE A 205 -17.66 -19.33 10.61
C ILE A 205 -18.93 -20.09 10.23
N ASP A 206 -18.85 -21.01 9.26
CA ASP A 206 -20.00 -21.79 8.81
C ASP A 206 -20.53 -22.76 9.87
N PRO A 207 -19.67 -23.58 10.55
CA PRO A 207 -20.14 -24.49 11.59
C PRO A 207 -20.80 -23.77 12.78
N LEU A 208 -20.27 -22.60 13.16
CA LEU A 208 -20.82 -21.78 14.23
C LEU A 208 -22.00 -20.91 13.78
N LYS A 209 -22.36 -20.95 12.49
CA LYS A 209 -23.44 -20.18 11.88
C LYS A 209 -23.34 -18.67 12.18
N ILE A 210 -22.13 -18.13 12.20
CA ILE A 210 -21.90 -16.69 12.42
C ILE A 210 -22.33 -15.94 11.15
N PRO A 211 -23.28 -14.99 11.22
CA PRO A 211 -23.70 -14.24 10.04
C PRO A 211 -22.52 -13.48 9.42
N TYR A 212 -22.29 -13.63 8.11
CA TYR A 212 -21.13 -13.04 7.43
C TYR A 212 -21.06 -11.51 7.52
N GLN A 213 -22.23 -10.85 7.53
CA GLN A 213 -22.34 -9.40 7.74
C GLN A 213 -21.91 -8.93 9.14
N ASN A 214 -21.78 -9.85 10.10
CA ASN A 214 -21.28 -9.56 11.44
C ASN A 214 -19.78 -9.84 11.58
N VAL A 215 -19.08 -10.21 10.51
CA VAL A 215 -17.64 -10.49 10.54
C VAL A 215 -16.89 -9.44 9.74
N ILE A 216 -16.00 -8.71 10.41
CA ILE A 216 -15.03 -7.82 9.78
C ILE A 216 -13.71 -8.58 9.69
N VAL A 217 -13.13 -8.65 8.49
CA VAL A 217 -11.84 -9.30 8.27
C VAL A 217 -10.74 -8.25 8.22
N SER A 218 -9.68 -8.45 9.00
CA SER A 218 -8.45 -7.67 8.94
C SER A 218 -7.34 -8.57 8.41
N CYS A 219 -6.83 -8.29 7.20
CA CYS A 219 -5.67 -8.99 6.68
C CYS A 219 -4.40 -8.21 7.03
N PHE A 220 -3.65 -8.70 8.00
CA PHE A 220 -2.49 -8.02 8.57
C PHE A 220 -1.20 -8.69 8.16
N ASP A 221 -0.20 -7.90 7.76
CA ASP A 221 1.16 -8.42 7.66
C ASP A 221 1.59 -9.00 9.02
N ALA A 222 2.42 -10.04 9.01
CA ALA A 222 2.88 -10.76 10.20
C ALA A 222 3.49 -9.86 11.30
N ASP A 223 4.04 -8.70 10.95
CA ASP A 223 4.61 -7.71 11.85
C ASP A 223 3.63 -6.61 12.30
N THR A 224 2.37 -6.64 11.88
CA THR A 224 1.38 -5.63 12.25
C THR A 224 1.01 -5.72 13.72
N GLN A 225 1.17 -4.61 14.43
CA GLN A 225 0.79 -4.41 15.83
C GLN A 225 -0.35 -3.39 15.91
N VAL A 226 -1.51 -3.83 16.41
CA VAL A 226 -2.67 -2.97 16.60
C VAL A 226 -2.48 -2.01 17.79
N PHE A 227 -2.95 -0.78 17.62
CA PHE A 227 -3.09 0.16 18.74
C PHE A 227 -4.28 -0.25 19.63
N PRO A 228 -4.29 0.12 20.93
CA PRO A 228 -5.24 -0.43 21.89
C PRO A 228 -6.71 -0.35 21.46
N GLN A 229 -7.17 0.76 20.87
CA GLN A 229 -8.59 0.93 20.52
C GLN A 229 -8.91 0.63 19.05
N TYR A 230 -7.99 0.02 18.30
CA TYR A 230 -8.15 -0.20 16.86
C TYR A 230 -9.48 -0.90 16.49
N PHE A 231 -9.81 -2.02 17.13
CA PHE A 231 -11.02 -2.77 16.79
C PHE A 231 -12.31 -2.05 17.18
N SER A 232 -12.29 -1.28 18.26
CA SER A 232 -13.43 -0.44 18.65
C SER A 232 -13.66 0.67 17.63
N CYS A 233 -12.59 1.35 17.21
CA CYS A 233 -12.61 2.34 16.14
C CYS A 233 -13.14 1.73 14.83
N LEU A 234 -12.58 0.61 14.40
CA LEU A 234 -12.99 -0.11 13.19
C LEU A 234 -14.47 -0.51 13.23
N THR A 235 -14.93 -1.06 14.36
CA THR A 235 -16.33 -1.44 14.55
C THR A 235 -17.25 -0.23 14.47
N TYR A 236 -16.86 0.90 15.06
CA TYR A 236 -17.64 2.14 15.00
C TYR A 236 -17.82 2.61 13.55
N TYR A 237 -16.72 2.69 12.79
CA TYR A 237 -16.79 3.05 11.37
C TYR A 237 -17.62 2.04 10.58
N TYR A 238 -17.47 0.75 10.84
CA TYR A 238 -18.27 -0.28 10.17
C TYR A 238 -19.77 -0.09 10.38
N LEU A 239 -20.20 0.14 11.62
CA LEU A 239 -21.62 0.25 11.98
C LEU A 239 -22.26 1.57 11.57
N THR A 240 -21.48 2.65 11.50
CA THR A 240 -21.97 4.00 11.14
C THR A 240 -21.87 4.29 9.64
N SER A 241 -21.26 3.39 8.87
CA SER A 241 -21.10 3.57 7.43
C SER A 241 -22.37 3.13 6.67
N PRO A 242 -22.89 3.96 5.75
CA PRO A 242 -24.15 3.66 5.05
C PRO A 242 -24.10 2.38 4.20
N ASN A 243 -22.91 2.04 3.66
CA ASN A 243 -22.70 0.84 2.84
C ASN A 243 -21.51 0.02 3.34
N ALA A 244 -21.53 -0.35 4.62
CA ALA A 244 -20.44 -1.09 5.27
C ALA A 244 -20.05 -2.36 4.50
N LEU A 245 -21.03 -3.15 4.03
CA LEU A 245 -20.81 -4.40 3.28
C LEU A 245 -20.14 -4.22 1.91
N ARG A 246 -20.00 -2.98 1.43
CA ARG A 246 -19.31 -2.62 0.17
C ARG A 246 -18.21 -1.59 0.41
N SER A 247 -17.59 -1.64 1.59
CA SER A 247 -16.57 -0.69 1.99
C SER A 247 -15.38 -1.40 2.62
N SER A 248 -14.17 -1.13 2.12
CA SER A 248 -12.93 -1.47 2.84
C SER A 248 -12.54 -0.33 3.77
N PHE A 249 -11.96 -0.67 4.92
CA PHE A 249 -11.53 0.26 5.96
C PHE A 249 -10.01 0.31 6.00
N GLN A 250 -9.44 1.49 5.80
CA GLN A 250 -7.98 1.65 5.66
C GLN A 250 -7.39 2.40 6.86
N PRO A 251 -6.54 1.75 7.68
CA PRO A 251 -5.75 2.41 8.73
C PRO A 251 -4.50 3.10 8.19
N ILE A 252 -3.87 3.92 9.04
CA ILE A 252 -2.58 4.58 8.78
C ILE A 252 -1.45 3.62 9.21
N PRO A 253 -0.60 3.11 8.30
CA PRO A 253 0.51 2.24 8.66
C PRO A 253 1.70 3.07 9.16
N LEU A 254 1.99 3.05 10.46
CA LEU A 254 3.19 3.65 11.06
C LEU A 254 4.29 2.58 11.16
N TYR A 255 5.53 2.89 10.78
CA TYR A 255 6.61 1.88 10.78
C TYR A 255 7.51 1.98 12.03
N PHE A 256 6.93 1.83 13.23
CA PHE A 256 7.59 2.13 14.51
C PHE A 256 8.17 0.93 15.25
N ASN A 257 7.78 -0.30 14.90
CA ASN A 257 8.16 -1.49 15.67
C ASN A 257 9.68 -1.69 15.78
N ASN A 258 10.45 -1.29 14.77
CA ASN A 258 11.91 -1.40 14.72
C ASN A 258 12.59 -0.11 14.23
N ILE A 259 11.95 1.06 14.42
CA ILE A 259 12.44 2.35 13.91
C ILE A 259 13.85 2.72 14.37
N LEU A 260 14.23 2.26 15.57
CA LEU A 260 15.57 2.49 16.14
C LEU A 260 16.65 1.64 15.47
N GLU A 261 16.26 0.49 14.90
CA GLU A 261 17.15 -0.44 14.21
C GLU A 261 17.30 -0.09 12.73
N ALA A 262 16.32 0.60 12.17
CA ALA A 262 16.30 0.97 10.76
C ALA A 262 17.43 1.97 10.41
N PRO A 263 18.21 1.71 9.34
CA PRO A 263 19.15 2.68 8.81
C PRO A 263 18.42 3.89 8.23
N PHE A 264 19.12 5.01 8.04
CA PHE A 264 18.50 6.28 7.69
C PHE A 264 17.64 6.22 6.42
N PHE A 265 18.11 5.56 5.35
CA PHE A 265 17.36 5.47 4.10
C PHE A 265 16.07 4.66 4.25
N SER A 266 16.09 3.60 5.07
CA SER A 266 14.89 2.80 5.37
C SER A 266 13.87 3.63 6.15
N ARG A 267 14.32 4.45 7.13
CA ARG A 267 13.44 5.40 7.82
C ARG A 267 12.82 6.43 6.89
N VAL A 268 13.62 7.06 6.02
CA VAL A 268 13.13 8.07 5.07
C VAL A 268 12.09 7.47 4.13
N VAL A 269 12.35 6.26 3.62
CA VAL A 269 11.40 5.52 2.77
C VAL A 269 10.12 5.16 3.53
N SER A 270 10.23 4.57 4.72
CA SER A 270 9.10 4.25 5.59
C SER A 270 8.24 5.48 5.89
N SER A 271 8.85 6.60 6.31
CA SER A 271 8.14 7.86 6.56
C SER A 271 7.45 8.40 5.31
N SER A 272 8.08 8.31 4.14
CA SER A 272 7.48 8.72 2.87
C SER A 272 6.20 7.92 2.56
N ASN A 273 6.19 6.62 2.85
CA ASN A 273 4.99 5.78 2.71
C ASN A 273 3.89 6.17 3.70
N VAL A 274 4.25 6.49 4.96
CA VAL A 274 3.29 7.00 5.96
C VAL A 274 2.59 8.24 5.40
N PHE A 275 3.36 9.19 4.88
CA PHE A 275 2.80 10.46 4.39
C PHE A 275 1.92 10.27 3.17
N TRP A 276 2.33 9.40 2.24
CA TRP A 276 1.50 9.01 1.12
C TRP A 276 0.16 8.46 1.61
N GLN A 277 0.16 7.48 2.53
CA GLN A 277 -1.07 6.88 3.05
C GLN A 277 -1.94 7.88 3.83
N MET A 278 -1.34 8.76 4.63
CA MET A 278 -2.06 9.83 5.33
C MET A 278 -2.74 10.80 4.35
N MET A 279 -2.03 11.20 3.29
CA MET A 279 -2.58 12.07 2.26
C MET A 279 -3.72 11.38 1.48
N GLN A 280 -3.51 10.12 1.08
CA GLN A 280 -4.52 9.32 0.39
C GLN A 280 -5.80 9.25 1.21
N GLN A 281 -5.71 9.04 2.53
CA GLN A 281 -6.87 8.99 3.40
C GLN A 281 -7.70 10.30 3.46
N GLN A 282 -7.15 11.47 3.12
CA GLN A 282 -7.96 12.69 3.00
C GLN A 282 -8.78 12.73 1.70
N ARG A 283 -8.56 11.78 0.79
CA ARG A 283 -9.08 11.75 -0.57
C ARG A 283 -9.68 10.37 -0.85
N PRO A 284 -10.71 9.94 -0.11
CA PRO A 284 -11.27 8.59 -0.20
C PRO A 284 -11.64 8.19 -1.63
N GLU A 285 -11.93 9.16 -2.50
CA GLU A 285 -12.23 8.95 -3.91
C GLU A 285 -11.05 8.44 -4.76
N LYS A 286 -9.82 8.52 -4.24
CA LYS A 286 -8.56 8.13 -4.90
C LYS A 286 -7.85 6.95 -4.24
N VAL A 287 -8.36 6.45 -3.11
CA VAL A 287 -7.68 5.42 -2.33
C VAL A 287 -8.01 4.05 -2.89
N THR A 288 -7.01 3.17 -2.87
CA THR A 288 -7.17 1.71 -2.96
C THR A 288 -6.75 1.10 -1.65
N THR A 289 -7.14 -0.14 -1.39
CA THR A 289 -6.66 -0.87 -0.21
C THR A 289 -5.13 -0.95 -0.25
N TYR A 290 -4.54 -0.82 0.92
CA TYR A 290 -3.12 -0.96 1.19
C TYR A 290 -2.94 -2.03 2.27
N SER A 291 -1.70 -2.32 2.65
CA SER A 291 -1.40 -3.23 3.74
C SER A 291 -2.27 -2.96 4.97
N SER A 292 -2.62 -4.04 5.66
CA SER A 292 -3.34 -4.03 6.93
C SER A 292 -4.75 -3.42 6.85
N HIS A 293 -5.38 -3.47 5.67
CA HIS A 293 -6.77 -3.08 5.48
C HIS A 293 -7.73 -4.06 6.15
N SER A 294 -8.96 -3.59 6.35
CA SER A 294 -10.07 -4.44 6.77
C SER A 294 -11.24 -4.36 5.80
N MET A 295 -12.04 -5.41 5.72
CA MET A 295 -13.22 -5.45 4.87
C MET A 295 -14.29 -6.41 5.41
N PRO A 296 -15.54 -6.30 4.96
CA PRO A 296 -16.62 -7.18 5.40
C PRO A 296 -16.38 -8.59 4.87
N PHE A 297 -16.55 -9.61 5.71
CA PHE A 297 -16.40 -11.00 5.29
C PHE A 297 -17.38 -11.37 4.17
N GLN A 298 -18.60 -10.82 4.21
CA GLN A 298 -19.58 -10.97 3.12
C GLN A 298 -18.98 -10.57 1.75
N ALA A 299 -18.23 -9.48 1.68
CA ALA A 299 -17.64 -9.03 0.42
C ALA A 299 -16.59 -10.01 -0.11
N LEU A 300 -15.80 -10.63 0.78
CA LEU A 300 -14.85 -11.69 0.42
C LEU A 300 -15.57 -12.91 -0.12
N VAL A 301 -16.59 -13.40 0.58
CA VAL A 301 -17.38 -14.56 0.14
C VAL A 301 -18.02 -14.30 -1.23
N ASP A 302 -18.62 -13.12 -1.41
CA ASP A 302 -19.28 -12.73 -2.66
C ASP A 302 -18.34 -12.77 -3.87
N MET A 303 -17.08 -12.33 -3.71
CA MET A 303 -16.08 -12.29 -4.79
C MET A 303 -15.16 -13.52 -4.84
N ASN A 304 -15.49 -14.59 -4.11
CA ASN A 304 -14.68 -15.80 -3.99
C ASN A 304 -13.25 -15.52 -3.48
N PHE A 305 -13.16 -14.73 -2.41
CA PHE A 305 -11.92 -14.34 -1.72
C PHE A 305 -10.93 -13.57 -2.60
N TRP A 306 -9.73 -13.32 -2.07
CA TRP A 306 -8.63 -12.64 -2.77
C TRP A 306 -8.15 -13.42 -4.00
N GLN A 307 -7.47 -12.73 -4.91
CA GLN A 307 -6.82 -13.37 -6.06
C GLN A 307 -5.50 -14.01 -5.64
N PRO A 308 -5.32 -15.32 -5.85
CA PRO A 308 -4.09 -16.01 -5.46
C PRO A 308 -2.99 -15.93 -6.53
N ASN A 309 -3.27 -15.35 -7.70
CA ASN A 309 -2.41 -15.37 -8.89
C ASN A 309 -1.80 -14.00 -9.24
N VAL A 310 -1.75 -13.07 -8.26
CA VAL A 310 -1.19 -11.72 -8.42
C VAL A 310 -0.18 -11.42 -7.32
N VAL A 311 0.74 -10.49 -7.58
CA VAL A 311 1.77 -10.08 -6.60
C VAL A 311 1.26 -8.96 -5.69
N SER A 312 0.31 -8.16 -6.18
CA SER A 312 -0.18 -6.93 -5.52
C SER A 312 -1.57 -7.13 -4.93
N GLU A 313 -1.71 -8.12 -4.04
CA GLU A 313 -2.99 -8.58 -3.50
C GLU A 313 -3.74 -7.49 -2.74
N ASP A 314 -3.01 -6.64 -2.00
CA ASP A 314 -3.60 -5.59 -1.16
C ASP A 314 -4.46 -4.65 -2.00
N ALA A 315 -3.90 -4.01 -3.03
CA ALA A 315 -4.65 -3.12 -3.92
C ALA A 315 -5.61 -3.91 -4.84
N GLY A 316 -5.24 -5.14 -5.20
CA GLY A 316 -6.07 -6.07 -5.96
C GLY A 316 -7.42 -6.36 -5.29
N ALA A 317 -7.45 -6.46 -3.96
CA ALA A 317 -8.68 -6.66 -3.18
C ALA A 317 -9.73 -5.57 -3.49
N PHE A 318 -9.34 -4.29 -3.44
CA PHE A 318 -10.23 -3.19 -3.79
C PHE A 318 -10.68 -3.25 -5.24
N TRP A 319 -9.77 -3.48 -6.19
CA TRP A 319 -10.14 -3.51 -7.60
C TRP A 319 -11.05 -4.69 -7.96
N LYS A 320 -10.83 -5.87 -7.36
CA LYS A 320 -11.72 -7.02 -7.49
C LYS A 320 -13.10 -6.71 -6.97
N ALA A 321 -13.20 -6.15 -5.75
CA ALA A 321 -14.48 -5.75 -5.17
C ALA A 321 -15.18 -4.66 -6.02
N PHE A 322 -14.44 -3.64 -6.44
CA PHE A 322 -14.96 -2.57 -7.30
C PHE A 322 -15.54 -3.09 -8.61
N LEU A 323 -14.84 -4.00 -9.30
CA LEU A 323 -15.32 -4.61 -10.53
C LEU A 323 -16.48 -5.61 -10.29
N PHE A 324 -16.48 -6.31 -9.16
CA PHE A 324 -17.54 -7.24 -8.76
C PHE A 324 -18.86 -6.52 -8.47
N TYR A 325 -18.80 -5.41 -7.74
CA TYR A 325 -19.95 -4.57 -7.38
C TYR A 325 -20.27 -3.49 -8.41
N ASP A 326 -19.84 -3.64 -9.67
CA ASP A 326 -20.21 -2.73 -10.75
C ASP A 326 -19.87 -1.25 -10.47
N GLY A 327 -18.76 -1.03 -9.76
CA GLY A 327 -18.25 0.29 -9.37
C GLY A 327 -18.90 0.88 -8.12
N ASP A 328 -19.73 0.09 -7.42
CA ASP A 328 -20.30 0.39 -6.11
C ASP A 328 -19.51 -0.30 -5.00
N TYR A 329 -18.25 0.12 -4.85
CA TYR A 329 -17.39 -0.26 -3.74
C TYR A 329 -16.49 0.91 -3.41
N GLN A 330 -16.25 1.15 -2.12
CA GLN A 330 -15.52 2.32 -1.66
C GLN A 330 -14.51 2.00 -0.57
N ILE A 331 -13.71 3.01 -0.22
CA ILE A 331 -12.81 2.95 0.92
C ILE A 331 -13.25 3.99 1.93
N ILE A 332 -13.24 3.57 3.20
CA ILE A 332 -13.52 4.39 4.35
C ILE A 332 -12.21 4.55 5.13
N PRO A 333 -11.56 5.72 5.00
CA PRO A 333 -10.41 6.07 5.83
C PRO A 333 -10.84 6.16 7.29
N ILE A 334 -10.22 5.38 8.16
CA ILE A 334 -10.53 5.41 9.60
C ILE A 334 -9.61 6.37 10.37
N HIS A 335 -8.58 6.91 9.71
CA HIS A 335 -7.59 7.83 10.31
C HIS A 335 -7.07 7.35 11.67
N TYR A 336 -6.90 6.04 11.83
CA TYR A 336 -6.41 5.42 13.06
C TYR A 336 -5.18 4.58 12.73
N PRO A 337 -4.10 4.62 13.53
CA PRO A 337 -2.87 3.98 13.13
C PRO A 337 -2.82 2.49 13.50
N LEU A 338 -1.95 1.81 12.77
CA LEU A 338 -1.34 0.52 13.12
C LEU A 338 0.18 0.70 13.13
N SER A 339 0.91 -0.17 13.82
CA SER A 339 2.38 -0.15 13.83
C SER A 339 2.96 -1.37 13.10
N MET A 340 3.97 -1.17 12.26
CA MET A 340 4.62 -2.17 11.41
C MET A 340 6.15 -2.03 11.48
N ASP A 341 6.88 -2.98 10.91
CA ASP A 341 8.34 -2.93 10.81
C ASP A 341 8.75 -2.15 9.56
N SER A 342 9.71 -1.25 9.73
CA SER A 342 10.53 -0.75 8.63
C SER A 342 11.34 -1.89 8.02
N CYS A 343 11.73 -1.75 6.74
CA CYS A 343 12.58 -2.74 6.07
C CYS A 343 13.97 -2.76 6.73
N VAL A 344 14.28 -3.83 7.46
CA VAL A 344 15.55 -4.01 8.17
C VAL A 344 16.02 -5.45 8.01
N ALA A 345 17.29 -5.61 7.68
CA ALA A 345 17.98 -6.91 7.63
C ALA A 345 19.15 -6.94 8.61
N LYS A 346 19.86 -8.07 8.68
CA LYS A 346 21.02 -8.26 9.57
C LYS A 346 22.12 -7.19 9.43
N ASN A 347 22.28 -6.61 8.24
CA ASN A 347 23.24 -5.54 8.00
C ASN A 347 22.70 -4.48 7.03
N THR A 348 23.35 -3.31 6.98
CA THR A 348 22.90 -2.15 6.21
C THR A 348 22.87 -2.40 4.71
N PHE A 349 23.86 -3.10 4.15
CA PHE A 349 23.90 -3.40 2.72
C PHE A 349 22.75 -4.31 2.29
N ARG A 350 22.53 -5.39 3.03
CA ARG A 350 21.39 -6.30 2.83
C ARG A 350 20.06 -5.55 3.02
N THR A 351 20.01 -4.60 3.94
CA THR A 351 18.84 -3.73 4.12
C THR A 351 18.58 -2.87 2.88
N ALA A 352 19.61 -2.30 2.24
CA ALA A 352 19.46 -1.55 0.99
C ALA A 352 18.96 -2.44 -0.16
N VAL A 353 19.53 -3.64 -0.32
CA VAL A 353 19.07 -4.62 -1.32
C VAL A 353 17.60 -5.01 -1.09
N ASN A 354 17.22 -5.28 0.16
CA ASN A 354 15.84 -5.61 0.51
C ASN A 354 14.90 -4.42 0.28
N GLN A 355 15.33 -3.20 0.61
CA GLN A 355 14.55 -1.98 0.37
C GLN A 355 14.29 -1.79 -1.12
N TYR A 356 15.30 -1.97 -1.97
CA TYR A 356 15.16 -1.91 -3.42
C TYR A 356 14.16 -2.95 -3.94
N LYS A 357 14.32 -4.22 -3.52
CA LYS A 357 13.41 -5.31 -3.93
C LYS A 357 11.97 -5.08 -3.48
N GLN A 358 11.77 -4.55 -2.27
CA GLN A 358 10.46 -4.20 -1.75
C GLN A 358 9.79 -3.11 -2.60
N GLN A 359 10.54 -2.05 -2.92
CA GLN A 359 10.03 -0.94 -3.74
C GLN A 359 9.71 -1.39 -5.16
N ARG A 360 10.55 -2.25 -5.76
CA ARG A 360 10.27 -2.85 -7.06
C ARG A 360 9.00 -3.70 -7.03
N ARG A 361 8.79 -4.48 -5.97
CA ARG A 361 7.56 -5.29 -5.80
C ARG A 361 6.32 -4.40 -5.67
N TRP A 362 6.42 -3.27 -4.97
CA TRP A 362 5.29 -2.34 -4.89
C TRP A 362 5.02 -1.63 -6.23
N ALA A 363 6.06 -1.25 -6.96
CA ALA A 363 5.91 -0.68 -8.28
C ALA A 363 5.43 -1.69 -9.34
N TRP A 364 5.63 -2.99 -9.10
CA TRP A 364 4.99 -4.07 -9.87
C TRP A 364 3.46 -4.03 -9.77
N GLY A 365 2.90 -3.33 -8.76
CA GLY A 365 1.48 -2.99 -8.71
C GLY A 365 0.93 -2.25 -9.93
N SER A 366 1.80 -1.80 -10.85
CA SER A 366 1.42 -1.38 -12.20
C SER A 366 0.70 -2.49 -12.99
N GLU A 367 0.79 -3.77 -12.58
CA GLU A 367 -0.07 -4.86 -13.07
C GLU A 367 -1.57 -4.60 -12.82
N GLY A 368 -1.91 -3.76 -11.86
CA GLY A 368 -3.30 -3.31 -11.62
C GLY A 368 -3.88 -2.48 -12.78
N ILE A 369 -3.03 -1.83 -13.59
CA ILE A 369 -3.45 -1.04 -14.76
C ILE A 369 -4.13 -1.93 -15.81
N PRO A 370 -3.47 -2.96 -16.38
CA PRO A 370 -4.12 -3.85 -17.33
C PRO A 370 -5.33 -4.57 -16.74
N TYR A 371 -5.24 -5.03 -15.49
CA TYR A 371 -6.37 -5.65 -14.79
C TYR A 371 -7.61 -4.74 -14.75
N LEU A 372 -7.45 -3.50 -14.29
CA LEU A 372 -8.55 -2.54 -14.17
C LEU A 372 -9.12 -2.13 -15.52
N LEU A 373 -8.25 -1.78 -16.49
CA LEU A 373 -8.68 -1.34 -17.82
C LEU A 373 -9.38 -2.46 -18.60
N PHE A 374 -8.88 -3.70 -18.48
CA PHE A 374 -9.55 -4.86 -19.04
C PHE A 374 -10.90 -5.11 -18.36
N GLY A 375 -10.96 -5.00 -17.02
CA GLY A 375 -12.19 -5.06 -16.25
C GLY A 375 -13.22 -3.99 -16.69
N PHE A 376 -12.78 -2.77 -16.98
CA PHE A 376 -13.63 -1.69 -17.52
C PHE A 376 -14.12 -1.97 -18.95
N TRP A 377 -13.31 -2.63 -19.75
CA TRP A 377 -13.72 -3.08 -21.07
C TRP A 377 -14.83 -4.14 -20.98
N LYS A 378 -14.73 -5.08 -20.02
CA LYS A 378 -15.73 -6.14 -19.78
C LYS A 378 -16.98 -5.66 -19.07
N ASN A 379 -16.83 -4.87 -18.02
CA ASN A 379 -17.94 -4.40 -17.22
C ASN A 379 -18.53 -3.11 -17.78
N LYS A 380 -19.62 -3.21 -18.55
CA LYS A 380 -20.31 -2.04 -19.12
C LYS A 380 -21.19 -1.27 -18.13
N LYS A 381 -21.50 -1.84 -16.96
CA LYS A 381 -22.37 -1.22 -15.95
C LYS A 381 -21.70 -0.07 -15.18
N ILE A 382 -20.37 -0.06 -15.11
CA ILE A 382 -19.62 1.01 -14.46
C ILE A 382 -19.73 2.30 -15.31
N PRO A 383 -20.16 3.44 -14.74
CA PRO A 383 -20.23 4.71 -15.46
C PRO A 383 -18.89 5.16 -16.04
N PHE A 384 -18.93 5.77 -17.23
CA PHE A 384 -17.72 6.21 -17.95
C PHE A 384 -16.84 7.14 -17.11
N TYR A 385 -17.44 8.11 -16.39
CA TYR A 385 -16.67 9.04 -15.57
C TYR A 385 -15.85 8.32 -14.47
N LYS A 386 -16.40 7.28 -13.84
CA LYS A 386 -15.67 6.46 -12.85
C LYS A 386 -14.51 5.74 -13.52
N LYS A 387 -14.74 5.16 -14.70
CA LYS A 387 -13.70 4.46 -15.48
C LYS A 387 -12.55 5.40 -15.81
N PHE A 388 -12.85 6.53 -16.43
CA PHE A 388 -11.86 7.53 -16.80
C PHE A 388 -11.07 8.02 -15.59
N ARG A 389 -11.77 8.38 -14.50
CA ARG A 389 -11.13 8.87 -13.27
C ARG A 389 -10.16 7.85 -12.69
N TYR A 390 -10.59 6.62 -12.44
CA TYR A 390 -9.72 5.61 -11.83
C TYR A 390 -8.60 5.15 -12.76
N ALA A 391 -8.86 5.04 -14.07
CA ALA A 391 -7.83 4.76 -15.06
C ALA A 391 -6.74 5.84 -15.06
N PHE A 392 -7.15 7.11 -15.13
CA PHE A 392 -6.24 8.25 -15.13
C PHE A 392 -5.42 8.32 -13.84
N LEU A 393 -6.08 8.20 -12.67
CA LEU A 393 -5.39 8.27 -11.39
C LEU A 393 -4.35 7.16 -11.22
N LEU A 394 -4.69 5.93 -11.63
CA LEU A 394 -3.77 4.79 -11.52
C LEU A 394 -2.59 4.93 -12.49
N LEU A 395 -2.86 5.28 -13.76
CA LEU A 395 -1.84 5.51 -14.78
C LEU A 395 -0.90 6.66 -14.40
N GLU A 396 -1.46 7.82 -14.01
CA GLU A 396 -0.67 8.99 -13.61
C GLU A 396 0.21 8.68 -12.39
N SER A 397 -0.31 7.94 -11.40
CA SER A 397 0.45 7.61 -10.19
C SER A 397 1.68 6.75 -10.50
N PHE A 398 1.54 5.69 -11.31
CA PHE A 398 2.67 4.83 -11.68
C PHE A 398 3.65 5.51 -12.65
N TRP A 399 3.13 6.30 -13.60
CA TRP A 399 3.96 7.12 -14.47
C TRP A 399 4.81 8.11 -13.65
N ALA A 400 4.16 8.89 -12.78
CA ALA A 400 4.80 9.87 -11.90
C ALA A 400 5.87 9.24 -11.00
N TRP A 401 5.63 8.03 -10.49
CA TRP A 401 6.59 7.31 -9.65
C TRP A 401 7.88 6.99 -10.41
N GLY A 402 7.78 6.62 -11.69
CA GLY A 402 8.95 6.31 -12.53
C GLY A 402 9.67 7.54 -13.08
N THR A 403 8.98 8.66 -13.29
CA THR A 403 9.52 9.79 -14.06
C THR A 403 9.83 11.03 -13.21
N ASN A 404 8.95 11.43 -12.29
CA ASN A 404 8.98 12.78 -11.71
C ASN A 404 10.30 13.11 -10.99
N ALA A 405 10.87 12.18 -10.21
CA ALA A 405 12.12 12.44 -9.51
C ALA A 405 13.31 12.65 -10.48
N LEU A 406 13.31 11.93 -11.61
CA LEU A 406 14.33 12.10 -12.65
C LEU A 406 14.10 13.36 -13.47
N LEU A 407 12.84 13.69 -13.77
CA LEU A 407 12.48 14.96 -14.42
C LEU A 407 12.97 16.13 -13.58
N LEU A 408 12.66 16.16 -12.28
CA LEU A 408 13.11 17.24 -11.38
C LEU A 408 14.64 17.35 -11.29
N LEU A 409 15.36 16.22 -11.34
CA LEU A 409 16.82 16.22 -11.29
C LEU A 409 17.43 16.74 -12.61
N CYS A 410 16.97 16.24 -13.75
CA CYS A 410 17.65 16.41 -15.02
C CYS A 410 17.18 17.64 -15.81
N LEU A 411 15.89 17.99 -15.71
CA LEU A 411 15.27 18.96 -16.61
C LEU A 411 15.87 20.36 -16.50
N GLY A 412 16.26 20.82 -15.31
CA GLY A 412 16.83 22.17 -15.14
C GLY A 412 18.11 22.43 -15.94
N TRP A 413 18.80 21.36 -16.38
CA TRP A 413 20.12 21.41 -16.99
C TRP A 413 20.14 20.90 -18.44
N LEU A 414 19.25 19.97 -18.79
CA LEU A 414 19.26 19.29 -20.08
C LEU A 414 19.15 20.23 -21.31
N PRO A 415 18.23 21.22 -21.36
CA PRO A 415 18.17 22.16 -22.48
C PRO A 415 19.42 23.01 -22.62
N LEU A 416 20.11 23.32 -21.52
CA LEU A 416 21.35 24.11 -21.52
C LEU A 416 22.54 23.30 -22.05
N LEU A 417 22.56 22.00 -21.73
CA LEU A 417 23.60 21.08 -22.18
C LEU A 417 23.41 20.65 -23.64
N LEU A 418 22.17 20.50 -24.10
CA LEU A 418 21.86 19.92 -25.42
C LEU A 418 21.34 20.92 -26.45
N GLY A 419 20.88 22.11 -26.03
CA GLY A 419 20.21 23.09 -26.90
C GLY A 419 21.11 23.89 -27.83
N GLY A 420 22.43 23.70 -27.76
CA GLY A 420 23.41 24.37 -28.63
C GLY A 420 23.64 25.85 -28.31
N SER A 421 24.51 26.50 -29.10
CA SER A 421 24.91 27.90 -28.89
C SER A 421 23.77 28.89 -29.10
N GLU A 422 22.89 28.64 -30.07
CA GLU A 422 21.73 29.48 -30.36
C GLU A 422 20.82 29.60 -29.15
N PHE A 423 20.38 28.48 -28.56
CA PHE A 423 19.58 28.49 -27.34
C PHE A 423 20.33 29.13 -26.17
N ASN A 424 21.61 28.81 -26.01
CA ASN A 424 22.40 29.30 -24.88
C ASN A 424 22.62 30.81 -24.92
N SER A 425 22.51 31.45 -26.08
CA SER A 425 22.53 32.92 -26.22
C SER A 425 21.21 33.61 -25.86
N THR A 426 20.14 32.86 -25.60
CA THR A 426 18.81 33.43 -25.33
C THR A 426 18.65 33.94 -23.90
N LEU A 427 17.69 34.84 -23.69
CA LEU A 427 17.30 35.25 -22.33
C LEU A 427 16.65 34.10 -21.53
N LEU A 428 16.04 33.14 -22.23
CA LEU A 428 15.38 31.99 -21.61
C LEU A 428 16.38 31.02 -21.00
N SER A 429 17.48 30.71 -21.69
CA SER A 429 18.55 29.86 -21.16
C SER A 429 19.17 30.46 -19.90
N TYR A 430 19.42 31.77 -19.88
CA TYR A 430 19.97 32.48 -18.74
C TYR A 430 19.06 32.43 -17.50
N ASN A 431 17.75 32.62 -17.68
CA ASN A 431 16.80 32.68 -16.56
C ASN A 431 16.28 31.31 -16.09
N LEU A 432 16.39 30.26 -16.92
CA LEU A 432 15.83 28.94 -16.61
C LEU A 432 16.36 28.33 -15.29
N PRO A 433 17.68 28.31 -15.01
CA PRO A 433 18.21 27.82 -13.73
C PRO A 433 17.67 28.61 -12.53
N GLN A 434 17.59 29.94 -12.65
CA GLN A 434 17.12 30.79 -11.55
C GLN A 434 15.63 30.57 -11.28
N ALA A 435 14.81 30.51 -12.32
CA ALA A 435 13.37 30.27 -12.21
C ALA A 435 13.09 28.90 -11.58
N THR A 436 13.77 27.85 -12.07
CA THR A 436 13.62 26.49 -11.54
C THR A 436 14.11 26.39 -10.10
N SER A 437 15.26 26.98 -9.76
CA SER A 437 15.79 27.01 -8.39
C SER A 437 14.84 27.70 -7.41
N ASN A 438 14.27 28.85 -7.79
CA ASN A 438 13.28 29.55 -6.97
C ASN A 438 12.04 28.70 -6.71
N LEU A 439 11.49 28.08 -7.76
CA LEU A 439 10.33 27.19 -7.65
C LEU A 439 10.63 25.97 -6.76
N LEU A 440 11.77 25.32 -6.94
CA LEU A 440 12.17 24.18 -6.12
C LEU A 440 12.41 24.58 -4.65
N THR A 441 12.90 25.81 -4.41
CA THR A 441 13.04 26.36 -3.06
C THR A 441 11.67 26.50 -2.38
N PHE A 442 10.63 26.96 -3.09
CA PHE A 442 9.27 26.95 -2.55
C PHE A 442 8.76 25.53 -2.26
N ALA A 443 9.11 24.55 -3.09
CA ALA A 443 8.75 23.14 -2.84
C ALA A 443 9.40 22.59 -1.54
N LEU A 444 10.52 23.15 -1.08
CA LEU A 444 11.13 22.78 0.21
C LEU A 444 10.23 23.11 1.42
N ILE A 445 9.28 24.05 1.30
CA ILE A 445 8.30 24.30 2.36
C ILE A 445 7.41 23.07 2.58
N GLY A 446 7.03 22.38 1.50
CA GLY A 446 6.31 21.11 1.58
C GLY A 446 7.14 20.01 2.25
N LEU A 447 8.44 19.97 1.98
CA LEU A 447 9.37 19.07 2.67
C LEU A 447 9.45 19.39 4.16
N LEU A 448 9.53 20.66 4.54
CA LEU A 448 9.56 21.07 5.95
C LEU A 448 8.31 20.58 6.70
N ALA A 449 7.12 20.67 6.10
CA ALA A 449 5.90 20.11 6.67
C ALA A 449 6.03 18.59 6.90
N CYS A 450 6.63 17.86 5.98
CA CYS A 450 6.91 16.42 6.13
C CYS A 450 7.86 16.15 7.30
N VAL A 451 8.93 16.94 7.46
CA VAL A 451 9.88 16.83 8.59
C VAL A 451 9.18 17.07 9.93
N VAL A 452 8.36 18.12 10.02
CA VAL A 452 7.60 18.47 11.23
C VAL A 452 6.64 17.34 11.58
N VAL A 453 5.81 16.89 10.63
CA VAL A 453 4.87 15.78 10.86
C VAL A 453 5.61 14.49 11.23
N SER A 454 6.71 14.15 10.55
CA SER A 454 7.56 13.01 10.91
C SER A 454 7.98 13.06 12.38
N THR A 455 8.43 14.23 12.84
CA THR A 455 8.95 14.43 14.19
C THR A 455 7.83 14.32 15.22
N LEU A 456 6.68 14.92 14.93
CA LEU A 456 5.50 14.83 15.78
C LEU A 456 4.98 13.39 15.89
N LEU A 457 5.03 12.62 14.80
CA LEU A 457 4.62 11.21 14.78
C LEU A 457 5.46 10.33 15.74
N LEU A 458 6.73 10.69 16.01
CA LEU A 458 7.58 9.92 16.92
C LEU A 458 7.05 9.87 18.37
N ARG A 459 6.17 10.79 18.78
CA ARG A 459 5.58 10.78 20.14
C ARG A 459 4.69 9.56 20.41
N TRP A 460 4.21 8.88 19.35
CA TRP A 460 3.44 7.64 19.45
C TRP A 460 4.29 6.39 19.14
N SER A 461 5.61 6.52 19.10
CA SER A 461 6.50 5.37 19.11
C SER A 461 6.29 4.56 20.40
N PRO A 462 6.28 3.22 20.33
CA PRO A 462 6.20 2.38 21.53
C PRO A 462 7.48 2.45 22.39
N PHE A 463 8.56 3.06 21.87
CA PHE A 463 9.82 3.25 22.57
C PHE A 463 10.12 4.74 22.76
N PRO A 464 10.68 5.14 23.92
CA PRO A 464 11.17 6.50 24.12
C PRO A 464 12.36 6.78 23.19
N ILE A 465 12.31 7.90 22.47
CA ILE A 465 13.36 8.35 21.56
C ILE A 465 14.01 9.60 22.14
N SER A 466 15.33 9.56 22.36
CA SER A 466 16.06 10.71 22.92
C SER A 466 16.13 11.88 21.95
N ARG A 467 16.19 13.11 22.48
CA ARG A 467 16.30 14.35 21.68
C ARG A 467 17.43 14.30 20.66
N ARG A 468 18.59 13.74 21.03
CA ARG A 468 19.74 13.56 20.11
C ARG A 468 19.38 12.67 18.92
N LYS A 469 18.71 11.54 19.15
CA LYS A 469 18.25 10.64 18.07
C LYS A 469 17.21 11.31 17.19
N THR A 470 16.29 12.09 17.77
CA THR A 470 15.32 12.87 17.02
C THR A 470 15.99 13.89 16.10
N MET A 471 16.98 14.65 16.59
CA MET A 471 17.74 15.58 15.75
C MET A 471 18.49 14.86 14.62
N LEU A 472 19.08 13.70 14.91
CA LEU A 472 19.70 12.87 13.88
C LEU A 472 18.69 12.34 12.86
N MET A 473 17.44 12.05 13.24
CA MET A 473 16.39 11.65 12.30
C MET A 473 15.93 12.82 11.44
N VAL A 474 15.88 14.04 11.99
CA VAL A 474 15.59 15.26 11.24
C VAL A 474 16.65 15.53 10.18
N SER A 475 17.94 15.40 10.49
CA SER A 475 19.01 15.66 9.52
C SER A 475 19.03 14.66 8.34
N GLN A 476 18.43 13.47 8.50
CA GLN A 476 18.37 12.44 7.43
C GLN A 476 17.52 12.87 6.23
N TRP A 477 16.63 13.86 6.39
CA TRP A 477 15.77 14.34 5.30
C TRP A 477 16.55 14.99 4.15
N VAL A 478 17.80 15.39 4.36
CA VAL A 478 18.69 15.85 3.28
C VAL A 478 18.92 14.77 2.21
N PHE A 479 18.77 13.49 2.58
CA PHE A 479 18.91 12.35 1.66
C PHE A 479 17.62 12.00 0.91
N LEU A 480 16.53 12.76 1.09
CA LEU A 480 15.26 12.46 0.42
C LEU A 480 15.39 12.44 -1.12
N PRO A 481 16.03 13.42 -1.80
CA PRO A 481 16.14 13.39 -3.26
C PRO A 481 16.82 12.12 -3.78
N PHE A 482 17.92 11.71 -3.13
CA PHE A 482 18.63 10.48 -3.46
C PHE A 482 17.77 9.22 -3.20
N SER A 483 17.03 9.22 -2.09
CA SER A 483 16.14 8.11 -1.73
C SER A 483 14.99 7.95 -2.72
N LEU A 484 14.40 9.05 -3.19
CA LEU A 484 13.33 9.06 -4.21
C LEU A 484 13.80 8.51 -5.56
N ILE A 485 15.08 8.66 -5.90
CA ILE A 485 15.64 8.11 -7.14
C ILE A 485 16.02 6.64 -6.95
N ILE A 486 16.91 6.35 -5.99
CA ILE A 486 17.51 5.02 -5.81
C ILE A 486 16.48 3.99 -5.35
N PHE A 487 15.61 4.37 -4.40
CA PHE A 487 14.60 3.50 -3.83
C PHE A 487 13.17 3.85 -4.31
N GLY A 488 13.01 4.77 -5.26
CA GLY A 488 11.70 5.11 -5.84
C GLY A 488 11.68 4.94 -7.35
N ALA A 489 12.20 5.90 -8.10
CA ALA A 489 12.10 5.95 -9.56
C ALA A 489 12.77 4.75 -10.24
N ILE A 490 14.01 4.41 -9.87
CA ILE A 490 14.74 3.29 -10.48
C ILE A 490 14.01 1.95 -10.34
N PRO A 491 13.62 1.48 -9.14
CA PRO A 491 12.88 0.23 -9.01
C PRO A 491 11.50 0.30 -9.69
N ALA A 492 10.87 1.47 -9.77
CA ALA A 492 9.61 1.65 -10.49
C ALA A 492 9.76 1.50 -12.00
N ILE A 493 10.79 2.09 -12.60
CA ILE A 493 11.14 1.90 -14.01
C ILE A 493 11.43 0.43 -14.28
N GLU A 494 12.20 -0.25 -13.42
CA GLU A 494 12.51 -1.67 -13.60
C GLU A 494 11.23 -2.52 -13.63
N ALA A 495 10.33 -2.33 -12.67
CA ALA A 495 9.08 -3.09 -12.59
C ALA A 495 8.17 -2.86 -13.81
N GLN A 496 7.97 -1.60 -14.21
CA GLN A 496 7.13 -1.25 -15.36
C GLN A 496 7.74 -1.73 -16.68
N THR A 497 9.06 -1.71 -16.80
CA THR A 497 9.78 -2.27 -17.96
C THR A 497 9.63 -3.78 -18.05
N ARG A 498 9.76 -4.49 -16.91
CA ARG A 498 9.51 -5.93 -16.84
C ARG A 498 8.09 -6.28 -17.30
N LEU A 499 7.09 -5.53 -16.83
CA LEU A 499 5.70 -5.74 -17.23
C LEU A 499 5.53 -5.50 -18.73
N MET A 500 6.12 -4.43 -19.27
CA MET A 500 6.15 -4.10 -20.70
C MET A 500 6.84 -5.15 -21.58
N LEU A 501 7.80 -5.89 -21.04
CA LEU A 501 8.50 -6.98 -21.74
C LEU A 501 7.89 -8.36 -21.48
N GLY A 502 6.82 -8.46 -20.68
CA GLY A 502 6.20 -9.76 -20.33
C GLY A 502 7.03 -10.60 -19.37
N LYS A 503 7.99 -9.99 -18.65
CA LYS A 503 8.84 -10.65 -17.65
C LYS A 503 8.18 -10.59 -16.27
N TYR A 504 7.12 -11.39 -16.09
CA TYR A 504 6.31 -11.41 -14.87
C TYR A 504 7.14 -11.67 -13.61
N MET A 505 6.79 -10.97 -12.52
CA MET A 505 7.42 -11.15 -11.22
C MET A 505 6.67 -12.18 -10.38
N GLY A 506 7.41 -12.98 -9.62
CA GLY A 506 6.86 -13.71 -8.48
C GLY A 506 6.85 -12.85 -7.20
N PHE A 507 6.30 -13.38 -6.12
CA PHE A 507 6.28 -12.68 -4.83
C PHE A 507 7.64 -12.82 -4.11
N PHE A 508 8.22 -11.68 -3.70
CA PHE A 508 9.42 -11.64 -2.86
C PHE A 508 9.03 -11.28 -1.41
N PRO A 509 9.21 -12.18 -0.43
CA PRO A 509 8.99 -11.87 0.98
C PRO A 509 10.10 -10.95 1.50
N THR A 510 9.72 -9.84 2.13
CA THR A 510 10.70 -8.91 2.71
C THR A 510 11.15 -9.44 4.07
N GLU A 511 12.46 -9.53 4.29
CA GLU A 511 13.01 -9.92 5.59
C GLU A 511 12.60 -8.93 6.68
N LYS A 512 12.07 -9.47 7.78
CA LYS A 512 11.67 -8.72 8.98
C LYS A 512 12.64 -9.06 10.10
N PHE A 513 13.62 -8.19 10.32
CA PHE A 513 14.58 -8.35 11.41
C PHE A 513 14.23 -7.47 12.60
N ARG A 514 14.31 -8.07 13.80
CA ARG A 514 14.29 -7.39 15.10
C ARG A 514 15.43 -7.96 15.94
N LYS A 515 16.19 -7.12 16.65
CA LYS A 515 17.17 -7.65 17.62
C LYS A 515 16.41 -8.34 18.76
N LYS A 516 16.95 -9.45 19.26
CA LYS A 516 16.39 -10.08 20.48
C LYS A 516 16.45 -9.03 21.60
N PRO A 517 15.34 -8.83 22.35
CA PRO A 517 15.32 -7.90 23.47
C PRO A 517 16.35 -8.27 24.53
#